data_AF-W7BLH0-F1
#
_entry.id   AF-W7BLH0-F1
#
_cell.length_a   1.000
_cell.length_b   1.000
_cell.length_c   1.000
_cell.angle_alpha   90.00
_cell.angle_beta   90.00
_cell.angle_gamma   90.00
#
_symmetry.space_group_name_H-M   'P 1'
#
loop_
_entity.id
_entity.type
_entity.pdbx_description
1 polymer ?
#
loop_
_entity_poly.entity_id
_entity_poly.type
_entity_poly.pdbx_seq_one_letter_code
_entity_poly.pdbx_strand_id
1 'polypeptide(L)'
;MPIKLIAVDMDGTFLNNDQDYNRKRFNRQYTELKKRGVRFVVASGNQYYQLKSFFPDFAHEISFMAENGAYTVHSNEEVFCGEMSEKTVHQVLDILHDFQPVSLVVCGRDSAYVAHDTSEADFNQSLKYYHKLKRVDDLYTINDTIFKFALTFNESDVPEVLEKLQESVGDFITPVTSGNVYIDLIIPGLHKAHGVKRIQELWHIEDHETVAFGDSGNDIEICIMWRTVLQWKMRRIQSKVLRII
;
A
#
# COMPACT_ATOMS: atom_id res chain seq x y z
N MET A 1 1.51 -13.12 26.35
CA MET A 1 0.90 -11.77 26.39
C MET A 1 -0.21 -11.72 25.35
N PRO A 2 -1.33 -11.01 25.59
CA PRO A 2 -2.45 -11.01 24.65
C PRO A 2 -2.11 -10.18 23.41
N ILE A 3 -2.43 -10.72 22.23
CA ILE A 3 -2.35 -9.97 20.98
C ILE A 3 -3.50 -8.94 20.96
N LYS A 4 -3.19 -7.70 20.61
CA LYS A 4 -4.12 -6.57 20.49
C LYS A 4 -4.25 -6.04 19.06
N LEU A 5 -3.29 -6.33 18.17
CA LEU A 5 -3.33 -5.88 16.78
C LEU A 5 -2.90 -6.99 15.82
N ILE A 6 -3.62 -7.08 14.71
CA ILE A 6 -3.29 -7.94 13.58
C ILE A 6 -3.17 -7.05 12.34
N ALA A 7 -1.97 -6.95 11.78
CA ALA A 7 -1.71 -6.33 10.49
C ALA A 7 -1.59 -7.40 9.40
N VAL A 8 -2.24 -7.21 8.26
CA VAL A 8 -2.15 -8.13 7.13
C VAL A 8 -1.84 -7.36 5.86
N ASP A 9 -0.91 -7.89 5.08
CA ASP A 9 -0.83 -7.57 3.65
C ASP A 9 -1.98 -8.23 2.87
N MET A 10 -2.22 -7.73 1.66
CA MET A 10 -3.36 -8.14 0.82
C MET A 10 -2.97 -9.13 -0.26
N ASP A 11 -2.27 -8.68 -1.30
CA ASP A 11 -1.88 -9.49 -2.43
C ASP A 11 -0.95 -10.63 -2.00
N GLY A 12 -1.20 -11.87 -2.44
CA GLY A 12 -0.37 -13.02 -2.04
C GLY A 12 -0.45 -13.44 -0.56
N THR A 13 -1.05 -12.61 0.28
CA THR A 13 -1.20 -12.80 1.73
C THR A 13 -2.65 -13.08 2.13
N PHE A 14 -3.50 -12.04 2.19
CA PHE A 14 -4.90 -12.17 2.59
C PHE A 14 -5.80 -12.61 1.43
N LEU A 15 -5.50 -12.15 0.22
CA LEU A 15 -6.15 -12.50 -1.02
C LEU A 15 -5.55 -13.79 -1.61
N ASN A 16 -6.39 -14.56 -2.31
CA ASN A 16 -5.96 -15.70 -3.09
C ASN A 16 -5.51 -15.26 -4.51
N ASN A 17 -5.12 -16.22 -5.34
CA ASN A 17 -4.70 -15.96 -6.73
C ASN A 17 -5.80 -15.36 -7.61
N ASP A 18 -7.06 -15.49 -7.20
CA ASP A 18 -8.23 -14.91 -7.88
C ASP A 18 -8.56 -13.51 -7.36
N GLN A 19 -7.66 -12.89 -6.58
CA GLN A 19 -7.86 -11.56 -5.97
C GLN A 19 -9.10 -11.50 -5.06
N ASP A 20 -9.39 -12.60 -4.34
CA ASP A 20 -10.55 -12.69 -3.44
C ASP A 20 -10.21 -13.45 -2.14
N TYR A 21 -11.17 -13.48 -1.21
CA TYR A 21 -10.99 -14.06 0.12
C TYR A 21 -12.34 -14.59 0.66
N ASN A 22 -12.32 -15.62 1.52
CA ASN A 22 -13.56 -16.17 2.07
C ASN A 22 -14.23 -15.21 3.08
N ARG A 23 -15.12 -14.35 2.58
CA ARG A 23 -15.89 -13.36 3.36
C ARG A 23 -16.66 -13.99 4.53
N LYS A 24 -17.44 -15.05 4.27
CA LYS A 24 -18.22 -15.74 5.33
C LYS A 24 -17.34 -16.19 6.49
N ARG A 25 -16.15 -16.72 6.19
CA ARG A 25 -15.18 -17.12 7.20
C ARG A 25 -14.61 -15.93 7.94
N PHE A 26 -14.10 -14.94 7.21
CA PHE A 26 -13.51 -13.75 7.81
C PHE A 26 -14.50 -13.00 8.71
N ASN A 27 -15.77 -12.85 8.31
CA ASN A 27 -16.81 -12.20 9.13
C ASN A 27 -16.94 -12.85 10.51
N ARG A 28 -16.89 -14.19 10.59
CA ARG A 28 -16.91 -14.90 11.88
C ARG A 28 -15.65 -14.62 12.70
N GLN A 29 -14.48 -14.57 12.05
CA GLN A 29 -13.21 -14.30 12.72
C GLN A 29 -13.15 -12.87 13.23
N TYR A 30 -13.53 -11.91 12.40
CA TYR A 30 -13.55 -10.50 12.75
C TYR A 30 -14.51 -10.22 13.91
N THR A 31 -15.68 -10.87 13.94
CA THR A 31 -16.60 -10.80 15.08
C THR A 31 -15.93 -11.23 16.40
N GLU A 32 -15.15 -12.31 16.38
CA GLU A 32 -14.42 -12.77 17.56
C GLU A 32 -13.22 -11.86 17.91
N LEU A 33 -12.52 -11.31 16.91
CA LEU A 33 -11.48 -10.30 17.14
C LEU A 33 -12.05 -9.09 17.88
N LYS A 34 -13.21 -8.59 17.45
CA LYS A 34 -13.91 -7.47 18.10
C LYS A 34 -14.27 -7.76 19.55
N LYS A 35 -14.83 -8.95 19.84
CA LYS A 35 -15.16 -9.36 21.21
C LYS A 35 -13.95 -9.39 22.13
N ARG A 36 -12.76 -9.68 21.59
CA ARG A 36 -11.50 -9.72 22.33
C ARG A 36 -10.74 -8.40 22.33
N GLY A 37 -11.28 -7.35 21.71
CA GLY A 37 -10.62 -6.04 21.60
C GLY A 37 -9.41 -6.04 20.66
N VAL A 38 -9.28 -7.04 19.77
CA VAL A 38 -8.17 -7.13 18.82
C VAL A 38 -8.48 -6.31 17.58
N ARG A 39 -7.59 -5.38 17.24
CA ARG A 39 -7.69 -4.52 16.06
C ARG A 39 -7.19 -5.25 14.82
N PHE A 40 -7.86 -4.99 13.69
CA PHE A 40 -7.48 -5.54 12.39
C PHE A 40 -7.07 -4.38 11.47
N VAL A 41 -5.89 -4.50 10.88
CA VAL A 41 -5.28 -3.49 10.02
C VAL A 41 -4.90 -4.13 8.70
N VAL A 42 -5.30 -3.51 7.60
CA VAL A 42 -4.84 -3.84 6.25
C VAL A 42 -3.64 -2.97 5.93
N ALA A 43 -2.52 -3.53 5.50
CA ALA A 43 -1.31 -2.80 5.15
C ALA A 43 -0.81 -3.23 3.77
N SER A 44 -0.95 -2.38 2.75
CA SER A 44 -0.68 -2.73 1.35
C SER A 44 -0.15 -1.53 0.56
N GLY A 45 0.52 -1.81 -0.56
CA GLY A 45 0.96 -0.80 -1.54
C GLY A 45 -0.18 -0.22 -2.38
N ASN A 46 -1.36 -0.86 -2.34
CA ASN A 46 -2.46 -0.49 -3.22
C ASN A 46 -3.22 0.74 -2.73
N GLN A 47 -4.04 1.30 -3.63
CA GLN A 47 -4.87 2.45 -3.37
C GLN A 47 -5.92 2.18 -2.29
N TYR A 48 -6.12 3.13 -1.37
CA TYR A 48 -7.11 3.04 -0.31
C TYR A 48 -8.51 2.65 -0.82
N TYR A 49 -8.96 3.25 -1.92
CA TYR A 49 -10.27 2.95 -2.49
C TYR A 49 -10.40 1.52 -3.02
N GLN A 50 -9.29 0.96 -3.53
CA GLN A 50 -9.20 -0.45 -3.91
C GLN A 50 -9.28 -1.34 -2.68
N LEU A 51 -8.46 -1.08 -1.67
CA LEU A 51 -8.44 -1.81 -0.40
C LEU A 51 -9.80 -1.79 0.30
N LYS A 52 -10.43 -0.62 0.37
CA LYS A 52 -11.77 -0.42 0.95
C LYS A 52 -12.83 -1.28 0.26
N SER A 53 -12.74 -1.45 -1.05
CA SER A 53 -13.72 -2.24 -1.82
C SER A 53 -13.72 -3.72 -1.42
N PHE A 54 -12.62 -4.24 -0.88
CA PHE A 54 -12.57 -5.59 -0.36
C PHE A 54 -13.35 -5.75 0.95
N PHE A 55 -13.62 -4.69 1.72
CA PHE A 55 -14.25 -4.79 3.04
C PHE A 55 -15.52 -3.92 3.17
N PRO A 56 -16.54 -4.06 2.31
CA PRO A 56 -17.71 -3.17 2.32
C PRO A 56 -18.43 -3.15 3.68
N ASP A 57 -18.48 -4.30 4.37
CA ASP A 57 -19.17 -4.44 5.65
C ASP A 57 -18.37 -3.92 6.87
N PHE A 58 -17.05 -3.76 6.75
CA PHE A 58 -16.16 -3.46 7.90
C PHE A 58 -15.21 -2.29 7.67
N ALA A 59 -15.19 -1.71 6.47
CA ALA A 59 -14.27 -0.61 6.13
C ALA A 59 -14.40 0.59 7.09
N HIS A 60 -15.59 0.78 7.67
CA HIS A 60 -15.87 1.82 8.65
C HIS A 60 -15.40 1.49 10.07
N GLU A 61 -14.86 0.30 10.31
CA GLU A 61 -14.38 -0.16 11.63
C GLU A 61 -12.87 -0.49 11.64
N ILE A 62 -12.30 -0.87 10.50
CA ILE A 62 -10.90 -1.28 10.37
C ILE A 62 -9.99 -0.11 9.97
N SER A 63 -8.68 -0.35 10.04
CA SER A 63 -7.68 0.61 9.54
C SER A 63 -7.04 0.11 8.26
N PHE A 64 -6.68 1.06 7.39
CA PHE A 64 -6.01 0.83 6.11
C PHE A 64 -4.73 1.65 6.05
N MET A 65 -3.58 1.00 6.02
CA MET A 65 -2.29 1.57 5.63
C MET A 65 -2.16 1.31 4.13
N ALA A 66 -2.66 2.23 3.34
CA ALA A 66 -2.62 2.19 1.89
C ALA A 66 -1.32 2.83 1.37
N GLU A 67 -1.05 2.66 0.08
CA GLU A 67 0.00 3.41 -0.62
C GLU A 67 1.37 3.27 0.04
N ASN A 68 1.70 2.04 0.46
CA ASN A 68 2.92 1.71 1.20
C ASN A 68 3.07 2.48 2.52
N GLY A 69 1.95 2.81 3.18
CA GLY A 69 1.96 3.55 4.45
C GLY A 69 1.94 5.07 4.28
N ALA A 70 1.96 5.58 3.05
CA ALA A 70 1.80 7.00 2.78
C ALA A 70 0.38 7.50 3.08
N TYR A 71 -0.64 6.63 3.05
CA TYR A 71 -2.00 7.02 3.37
C TYR A 71 -2.64 6.08 4.40
N THR A 72 -3.01 6.63 5.55
CA THR A 72 -3.50 5.89 6.72
C THR A 72 -4.88 6.38 7.09
N VAL A 73 -5.87 5.48 7.01
CA VAL A 73 -7.27 5.76 7.34
C VAL A 73 -7.72 4.81 8.44
N HIS A 74 -8.41 5.32 9.45
CA HIS A 74 -9.08 4.52 10.48
C HIS A 74 -10.55 4.92 10.58
N SER A 75 -11.47 3.95 10.50
CA SER A 75 -12.91 4.22 10.65
C SER A 75 -13.45 5.30 9.70
N ASN A 76 -12.96 5.33 8.46
CA ASN A 76 -13.18 6.38 7.44
C ASN A 76 -12.59 7.77 7.74
N GLU A 77 -11.87 7.94 8.84
CA GLU A 77 -11.17 9.18 9.16
C GLU A 77 -9.70 9.07 8.76
N GLU A 78 -9.21 10.13 8.13
CA GLU A 78 -7.79 10.26 7.81
C GLU A 78 -6.98 10.42 9.11
N VAL A 79 -6.04 9.50 9.33
CA VAL A 79 -5.12 9.53 10.47
C VAL A 79 -3.77 10.11 10.05
N PHE A 80 -3.34 9.83 8.82
CA PHE A 80 -2.12 10.37 8.25
C PHE A 80 -2.16 10.35 6.74
N CYS A 81 -1.69 11.44 6.15
CA CYS A 81 -1.42 11.57 4.72
C CYS A 81 0.00 12.10 4.56
N GLY A 82 0.86 11.31 3.93
CA GLY A 82 2.13 11.77 3.42
C GLY A 82 1.89 12.83 2.35
N GLU A 83 2.82 13.76 2.23
CA GLU A 83 2.71 14.86 1.27
C GLU A 83 4.10 15.16 0.70
N MET A 84 4.20 15.10 -0.62
CA MET A 84 5.33 15.67 -1.35
C MET A 84 5.07 17.16 -1.57
N SER A 85 6.09 17.98 -1.40
CA SER A 85 5.99 19.39 -1.78
C SER A 85 5.74 19.53 -3.28
N GLU A 86 5.05 20.58 -3.72
CA GLU A 86 4.84 20.88 -5.14
C GLU A 86 6.17 20.85 -5.93
N LYS A 87 7.22 21.46 -5.35
CA LYS A 87 8.57 21.43 -5.90
C LYS A 87 9.08 20.00 -6.10
N THR A 88 8.88 19.12 -5.12
CA THR A 88 9.29 17.71 -5.22
C THR A 88 8.51 16.99 -6.32
N VAL A 89 7.20 17.22 -6.41
CA VAL A 89 6.35 16.63 -7.46
C VAL A 89 6.86 17.03 -8.84
N HIS A 90 7.10 18.33 -9.07
CA HIS A 90 7.62 18.82 -10.35
C HIS A 90 8.99 18.26 -10.67
N GLN A 91 9.90 18.23 -9.69
CA GLN A 91 11.24 17.65 -9.87
C GLN A 91 11.19 16.17 -10.26
N VAL A 92 10.27 15.38 -9.67
CA VAL A 92 10.10 13.98 -10.06
C VAL A 92 9.55 13.86 -11.47
N LEU A 93 8.55 14.67 -11.85
CA LEU A 93 8.01 14.67 -13.20
C LEU A 93 9.08 15.06 -14.25
N ASP A 94 9.92 16.05 -13.95
CA ASP A 94 11.04 16.45 -14.80
C ASP A 94 12.04 15.29 -15.00
N ILE A 95 12.39 14.58 -13.92
CA ILE A 95 13.27 13.40 -14.01
C ILE A 95 12.62 12.32 -14.87
N LEU A 96 11.35 12.00 -14.62
CA LEU A 96 10.64 10.92 -15.30
C LEU A 96 10.45 11.15 -16.79
N HIS A 97 10.48 12.40 -17.25
CA HIS A 97 10.48 12.74 -18.68
C HIS A 97 11.64 12.04 -19.43
N ASP A 98 12.81 11.94 -18.82
CA ASP A 98 14.00 11.33 -19.44
C ASP A 98 13.99 9.80 -19.37
N PHE A 99 13.24 9.21 -18.43
CA PHE A 99 13.14 7.76 -18.26
C PHE A 99 12.08 7.09 -19.14
N GLN A 100 11.09 7.86 -19.62
CA GLN A 100 10.02 7.39 -20.50
C GLN A 100 9.38 6.04 -20.06
N PRO A 101 8.80 5.98 -18.84
CA PRO A 101 8.11 4.76 -18.40
C PRO A 101 6.99 4.38 -19.38
N VAL A 102 6.72 3.08 -19.49
CA VAL A 102 5.58 2.57 -20.28
C VAL A 102 4.27 3.14 -19.76
N SER A 103 4.16 3.30 -18.44
CA SER A 103 3.02 3.95 -17.79
C SER A 103 3.49 4.70 -16.55
N LEU A 104 2.91 5.89 -16.33
CA LEU A 104 3.08 6.73 -15.16
C LEU A 104 1.72 7.01 -14.52
N VAL A 105 1.57 6.65 -13.25
CA VAL A 105 0.41 7.01 -12.42
C VAL A 105 0.86 7.88 -11.26
N VAL A 106 0.32 9.09 -11.15
CA VAL A 106 0.53 9.99 -10.01
C VAL A 106 -0.54 9.68 -8.95
N CYS A 107 -0.13 9.29 -7.75
CA CYS A 107 -1.04 8.85 -6.70
C CYS A 107 -1.23 9.95 -5.67
N GLY A 108 -2.48 10.43 -5.54
CA GLY A 108 -2.88 11.41 -4.55
C GLY A 108 -3.96 10.90 -3.60
N ARG A 109 -4.29 11.73 -2.61
CA ARG A 109 -5.29 11.44 -1.56
C ARG A 109 -6.67 11.22 -2.15
N ASP A 110 -7.09 12.08 -3.08
CA ASP A 110 -8.46 12.07 -3.60
C ASP A 110 -8.63 11.09 -4.78
N SER A 111 -7.58 10.90 -5.58
CA SER A 111 -7.56 9.98 -6.73
C SER A 111 -6.12 9.61 -7.13
N ALA A 112 -5.98 8.60 -7.97
CA ALA A 112 -4.83 8.48 -8.85
C ALA A 112 -5.07 9.25 -10.15
N TYR A 113 -3.99 9.66 -10.83
CA TYR A 113 -4.02 10.51 -12.01
C TYR A 113 -3.08 9.97 -13.09
N VAL A 114 -3.53 10.08 -14.34
CA VAL A 114 -2.74 9.78 -15.54
C VAL A 114 -2.92 10.90 -16.56
N ALA A 115 -1.96 11.06 -17.47
CA ALA A 115 -2.03 12.07 -18.52
C ALA A 115 -3.23 11.82 -19.46
N HIS A 116 -3.81 12.90 -19.99
CA HIS A 116 -4.99 12.85 -20.85
C HIS A 116 -4.79 11.97 -22.10
N ASP A 117 -3.58 11.90 -22.63
CA ASP A 117 -3.19 11.12 -23.82
C ASP A 117 -2.86 9.64 -23.54
N THR A 118 -2.91 9.20 -22.28
CA THR A 118 -2.76 7.78 -21.90
C THR A 118 -3.67 6.88 -22.74
N SER A 119 -3.20 5.76 -23.27
CA SER A 119 -4.06 4.91 -24.10
C SER A 119 -5.26 4.36 -23.31
N GLU A 120 -6.37 4.06 -23.97
CA GLU A 120 -7.51 3.41 -23.29
C GLU A 120 -7.12 2.04 -22.70
N ALA A 121 -6.20 1.32 -23.36
CA ALA A 121 -5.71 0.04 -22.84
C ALA A 121 -4.97 0.23 -21.51
N ASP A 122 -4.07 1.21 -21.44
CA ASP A 122 -3.27 1.50 -20.23
C ASP A 122 -4.14 2.09 -19.11
N PHE A 123 -5.11 2.95 -19.45
CA PHE A 123 -6.08 3.45 -18.49
C PHE A 123 -6.89 2.31 -17.86
N ASN A 124 -7.42 1.40 -18.68
CA ASN A 124 -8.17 0.23 -18.21
C ASN A 124 -7.29 -0.77 -17.43
N GLN A 125 -6.01 -0.87 -17.76
CA GLN A 125 -5.05 -1.66 -16.99
C GLN A 125 -4.83 -1.05 -15.60
N SER A 126 -4.61 0.27 -15.51
CA SER A 126 -4.46 0.99 -14.24
C SER A 126 -5.71 0.91 -13.35
N LEU A 127 -6.92 0.87 -13.92
CA LEU A 127 -8.17 0.73 -13.16
C LEU A 127 -8.24 -0.55 -12.30
N LYS A 128 -7.47 -1.59 -12.64
CA LYS A 128 -7.38 -2.82 -11.83
C LYS A 128 -6.75 -2.57 -10.45
N TYR A 129 -5.85 -1.58 -10.37
CA TYR A 129 -5.11 -1.22 -9.17
C TYR A 129 -5.63 0.08 -8.52
N TYR A 130 -6.15 0.99 -9.35
CA TYR A 130 -6.60 2.32 -8.96
C TYR A 130 -8.11 2.49 -9.21
N HIS A 131 -8.93 2.13 -8.23
CA HIS A 131 -10.40 2.24 -8.31
C HIS A 131 -10.90 3.69 -8.45
N LYS A 132 -10.13 4.66 -7.96
CA LYS A 132 -10.28 6.06 -8.33
C LYS A 132 -9.11 6.46 -9.21
N LEU A 133 -9.38 6.64 -10.50
CA LEU A 133 -8.42 7.05 -11.50
C LEU A 133 -9.03 8.16 -12.36
N LYS A 134 -8.28 9.23 -12.57
CA LYS A 134 -8.69 10.37 -13.40
C LYS A 134 -7.64 10.65 -14.48
N ARG A 135 -8.11 11.03 -15.65
CA ARG A 135 -7.27 11.69 -16.66
C ARG A 135 -7.16 13.17 -16.31
N VAL A 136 -5.98 13.75 -16.50
CA VAL A 136 -5.75 15.19 -16.36
C VAL A 136 -4.98 15.70 -17.56
N ASP A 137 -5.23 16.97 -17.93
CA ASP A 137 -4.56 17.59 -19.06
C ASP A 137 -3.07 17.82 -18.78
N ASP A 138 -2.72 18.10 -17.52
CA ASP A 138 -1.37 18.37 -17.09
C ASP A 138 -1.10 17.79 -15.68
N LEU A 139 -0.10 16.90 -15.59
CA LEU A 139 0.32 16.27 -14.34
C LEU A 139 1.00 17.26 -13.37
N TYR A 140 1.49 18.42 -13.85
CA TYR A 140 2.13 19.44 -13.02
C TYR A 140 1.13 20.31 -12.25
N THR A 141 -0.16 20.27 -12.61
CA THR A 141 -1.20 21.17 -12.06
C THR A 141 -2.28 20.43 -11.26
N ILE A 142 -1.99 19.20 -10.82
CA ILE A 142 -2.93 18.39 -10.03
C ILE A 142 -3.19 19.09 -8.68
N ASN A 143 -4.45 19.43 -8.42
CA ASN A 143 -4.91 19.96 -7.14
C ASN A 143 -5.31 18.80 -6.20
N ASP A 144 -4.32 18.09 -5.69
CA ASP A 144 -4.44 16.99 -4.72
C ASP A 144 -3.15 16.88 -3.89
N THR A 145 -3.21 16.21 -2.75
CA THR A 145 -2.02 15.87 -1.97
C THR A 145 -1.36 14.63 -2.57
N ILE A 146 -0.21 14.82 -3.23
CA ILE A 146 0.54 13.75 -3.89
C ILE A 146 1.53 13.10 -2.93
N PHE A 147 1.60 11.77 -2.94
CA PHE A 147 2.49 11.02 -2.04
C PHE A 147 3.21 9.83 -2.67
N LYS A 148 2.93 9.49 -3.94
CA LYS A 148 3.58 8.39 -4.65
C LYS A 148 3.47 8.55 -6.16
N PHE A 149 4.48 8.06 -6.88
CA PHE A 149 4.37 7.79 -8.32
C PHE A 149 4.53 6.30 -8.56
N ALA A 150 3.67 5.70 -9.39
CA ALA A 150 3.79 4.31 -9.79
C ALA A 150 4.17 4.24 -11.26
N LEU A 151 5.26 3.54 -11.54
CA LEU A 151 5.89 3.44 -12.84
C LEU A 151 5.81 2.00 -13.33
N THR A 152 5.58 1.82 -14.62
CA THR A 152 5.72 0.53 -15.29
C THR A 152 6.83 0.59 -16.32
N PHE A 153 7.73 -0.39 -16.29
CA PHE A 153 8.80 -0.60 -17.26
C PHE A 153 8.75 -2.03 -17.81
N ASN A 154 9.52 -2.32 -18.85
CA ASN A 154 9.71 -3.72 -19.26
C ASN A 154 10.50 -4.46 -18.18
N GLU A 155 10.16 -5.73 -17.95
CA GLU A 155 10.78 -6.55 -16.90
C GLU A 155 12.31 -6.62 -17.02
N SER A 156 12.85 -6.64 -18.24
CA SER A 156 14.29 -6.63 -18.50
C SER A 156 15.01 -5.37 -18.03
N ASP A 157 14.29 -4.25 -18.00
CA ASP A 157 14.87 -2.92 -17.82
C ASP A 157 14.82 -2.49 -16.35
N VAL A 158 13.90 -3.08 -15.56
CA VAL A 158 13.67 -2.71 -14.15
C VAL A 158 14.94 -2.67 -13.30
N PRO A 159 15.87 -3.65 -13.34
CA PRO A 159 17.06 -3.60 -12.50
C PRO A 159 17.95 -2.38 -12.79
N GLU A 160 18.18 -2.07 -14.06
CA GLU A 160 19.02 -0.93 -14.48
C GLU A 160 18.31 0.40 -14.25
N VAL A 161 17.01 0.47 -14.56
CA VAL A 161 16.20 1.66 -14.35
C VAL A 161 16.10 2.03 -12.88
N LEU A 162 15.96 1.04 -11.99
CA LEU A 162 15.89 1.28 -10.55
C LEU A 162 17.17 1.93 -10.02
N GLU A 163 18.34 1.45 -10.44
CA GLU A 163 19.63 2.01 -10.06
C GLU A 163 19.77 3.46 -10.56
N LYS A 164 19.48 3.70 -11.84
CA LYS A 164 19.52 5.04 -12.43
C LYS A 164 18.52 6.01 -11.81
N LEU A 165 17.31 5.54 -11.48
CA LEU A 165 16.31 6.33 -10.77
C LEU A 165 16.84 6.71 -9.39
N GLN A 166 17.41 5.77 -8.65
CA GLN A 166 17.98 6.01 -7.32
C GLN A 166 19.10 7.07 -7.36
N GLU A 167 19.96 7.04 -8.38
CA GLU A 167 20.98 8.08 -8.58
C GLU A 167 20.37 9.45 -8.93
N SER A 168 19.33 9.47 -9.76
CA SER A 168 18.71 10.71 -10.26
C SER A 168 17.87 11.42 -9.20
N VAL A 169 17.14 10.66 -8.38
CA VAL A 169 16.26 11.20 -7.33
C VAL A 169 16.98 11.40 -6.00
N GLY A 170 18.20 10.87 -5.83
CA GLY A 170 18.97 11.01 -4.59
C GLY A 170 18.19 10.62 -3.33
N ASP A 171 18.27 11.45 -2.28
CA ASP A 171 17.68 11.16 -0.96
C ASP A 171 16.26 11.73 -0.78
N PHE A 172 15.72 12.48 -1.74
CA PHE A 172 14.42 13.15 -1.57
C PHE A 172 13.22 12.27 -1.97
N ILE A 173 13.47 11.15 -2.64
CA ILE A 173 12.50 10.11 -3.02
C ILE A 173 13.19 8.75 -2.91
N THR A 174 12.44 7.70 -2.58
CA THR A 174 12.94 6.32 -2.58
C THR A 174 12.25 5.50 -3.66
N PRO A 175 12.97 5.03 -4.70
CA PRO A 175 12.47 4.02 -5.62
C PRO A 175 12.41 2.64 -4.95
N VAL A 176 11.28 1.96 -5.06
CA VAL A 176 11.09 0.59 -4.56
C VAL A 176 10.42 -0.28 -5.62
N THR A 177 10.78 -1.55 -5.69
CA THR A 177 10.12 -2.50 -6.61
C THR A 177 8.82 -3.03 -6.00
N SER A 178 7.73 -2.96 -6.76
CA SER A 178 6.39 -3.45 -6.38
C SER A 178 5.92 -4.60 -7.28
N GLY A 179 6.87 -5.35 -7.84
CA GLY A 179 6.66 -6.49 -8.73
C GLY A 179 7.79 -6.61 -9.75
N ASN A 180 7.61 -7.44 -10.78
CA ASN A 180 8.63 -7.64 -11.81
C ASN A 180 8.76 -6.48 -12.81
N VAL A 181 7.71 -5.67 -12.96
CA VAL A 181 7.61 -4.59 -13.94
C VAL A 181 7.32 -3.23 -13.31
N TYR A 182 7.10 -3.19 -12.00
CA TYR A 182 6.59 -2.02 -11.29
C TYR A 182 7.66 -1.42 -10.38
N ILE A 183 7.82 -0.10 -10.47
CA ILE A 183 8.64 0.71 -9.58
C ILE A 183 7.75 1.79 -8.98
N ASP A 184 7.67 1.84 -7.65
CA ASP A 184 7.04 2.94 -6.94
C ASP A 184 8.11 3.95 -6.49
N LEU A 185 7.84 5.24 -6.68
CA LEU A 185 8.58 6.33 -6.08
C LEU A 185 7.82 6.81 -4.85
N ILE A 186 8.35 6.52 -3.67
CA ILE A 186 7.72 6.82 -2.37
C ILE A 186 8.48 7.93 -1.63
N ILE A 187 7.79 8.57 -0.69
CA ILE A 187 8.40 9.51 0.25
C ILE A 187 9.40 8.73 1.14
N PRO A 188 10.65 9.20 1.30
CA PRO A 188 11.64 8.53 2.14
C PRO A 188 11.13 8.30 3.56
N GLY A 189 11.29 7.08 4.06
CA GLY A 189 10.81 6.68 5.39
C GLY A 189 9.31 6.36 5.48
N LEU A 190 8.51 6.58 4.43
CA LEU A 190 7.12 6.15 4.38
C LEU A 190 7.01 4.77 3.71
N HIS A 191 7.08 3.74 4.55
CA HIS A 191 6.92 2.34 4.18
C HIS A 191 5.82 1.67 5.02
N LYS A 192 5.38 0.46 4.66
CA LYS A 192 4.21 -0.18 5.32
C LYS A 192 4.41 -0.31 6.83
N ALA A 193 5.63 -0.60 7.29
CA ALA A 193 5.95 -0.75 8.70
C ALA A 193 5.85 0.59 9.48
N HIS A 194 6.18 1.72 8.84
CA HIS A 194 5.96 3.05 9.40
C HIS A 194 4.47 3.30 9.65
N GLY A 195 3.60 2.95 8.70
CA GLY A 195 2.15 3.05 8.87
C GLY A 195 1.62 2.23 10.06
N VAL A 196 2.04 0.96 10.16
CA VAL A 196 1.68 0.09 11.29
C VAL A 196 2.11 0.68 12.62
N LYS A 197 3.35 1.18 12.70
CA LYS A 197 3.89 1.80 13.92
C LYS A 197 3.09 3.04 14.35
N ARG A 198 2.65 3.86 13.40
CA ARG A 198 1.85 5.06 13.69
C ARG A 198 0.47 4.72 14.28
N ILE A 199 -0.18 3.67 13.78
CA ILE A 199 -1.44 3.17 14.37
C ILE A 199 -1.22 2.63 15.79
N GLN A 200 -0.07 2.02 16.03
CA GLN A 200 0.25 1.51 17.34
C GLN A 200 0.54 2.59 18.36
N GLU A 201 1.23 3.65 17.97
CA GLU A 201 1.40 4.85 18.78
C GLU A 201 0.04 5.47 19.12
N LEU A 202 -0.86 5.56 18.13
CA LEU A 202 -2.23 6.07 18.33
C LEU A 202 -3.03 5.26 19.35
N TRP A 203 -2.80 3.95 19.44
CA TRP A 203 -3.55 3.04 20.31
C TRP A 203 -2.77 2.55 21.53
N HIS A 204 -1.54 3.03 21.73
CA HIS A 204 -0.63 2.56 22.77
C HIS A 204 -0.47 1.02 22.77
N ILE A 205 -0.21 0.45 21.60
CA ILE A 205 -0.01 -1.01 21.39
C ILE A 205 1.47 -1.29 21.14
N GLU A 206 2.06 -2.17 21.94
CA GLU A 206 3.50 -2.44 21.92
C GLU A 206 3.94 -3.49 20.88
N ASP A 207 5.26 -3.52 20.60
CA ASP A 207 6.02 -4.48 19.77
C ASP A 207 5.65 -5.96 19.92
N HIS A 208 5.22 -6.35 21.11
CA HIS A 208 4.90 -7.74 21.45
C HIS A 208 3.39 -8.04 21.46
N GLU A 209 2.55 -7.03 21.23
CA GLU A 209 1.08 -7.15 21.21
C GLU A 209 0.52 -7.18 19.78
N THR A 210 1.39 -7.12 18.78
CA THR A 210 1.04 -7.06 17.37
C THR A 210 1.53 -8.30 16.63
N VAL A 211 0.68 -8.83 15.76
CA VAL A 211 1.02 -9.89 14.81
C VAL A 211 0.88 -9.32 13.41
N ALA A 212 1.86 -9.61 12.55
CA ALA A 212 1.81 -9.18 11.17
C ALA A 212 1.98 -10.34 10.19
N PHE A 213 1.35 -10.23 9.03
CA PHE A 213 1.44 -11.21 7.94
C PHE A 213 1.75 -10.52 6.63
N GLY A 214 2.68 -11.09 5.87
CA GLY A 214 3.05 -10.67 4.51
C GLY A 214 3.79 -11.77 3.77
N ASP A 215 3.98 -11.62 2.46
CA ASP A 215 4.57 -12.63 1.58
C ASP A 215 5.70 -12.09 0.69
N SER A 216 5.87 -10.77 0.59
CA SER A 216 6.73 -10.13 -0.40
C SER A 216 7.83 -9.24 0.22
N GLY A 217 8.73 -8.72 -0.63
CA GLY A 217 9.90 -7.95 -0.21
C GLY A 217 9.57 -6.66 0.55
N ASN A 218 8.47 -5.99 0.20
CA ASN A 218 7.99 -4.79 0.90
C ASN A 218 7.32 -5.11 2.26
N ASP A 219 7.16 -6.38 2.61
CA ASP A 219 6.64 -6.84 3.90
C ASP A 219 7.76 -7.22 4.88
N ILE A 220 9.02 -7.27 4.42
CA ILE A 220 10.18 -7.69 5.23
C ILE A 220 10.29 -6.81 6.48
N GLU A 221 10.11 -5.50 6.34
CA GLU A 221 10.20 -4.55 7.45
C GLU A 221 9.07 -4.73 8.47
N ILE A 222 7.86 -5.04 8.00
CA ILE A 222 6.75 -5.43 8.87
C ILE A 222 7.11 -6.75 9.58
N CYS A 223 7.60 -7.75 8.86
CA CYS A 223 7.85 -9.08 9.42
C CYS A 223 9.04 -9.12 10.41
N ILE A 224 10.03 -8.24 10.26
CA ILE A 224 11.21 -8.18 11.15
C ILE A 224 10.88 -7.54 12.50
N MET A 225 9.99 -6.54 12.53
CA MET A 225 9.74 -5.73 13.73
C MET A 225 8.86 -6.43 14.79
N TRP A 226 8.01 -7.39 14.39
CA TRP A 226 6.94 -7.92 15.26
C TRP A 226 7.21 -9.36 15.75
N ARG A 227 7.30 -9.53 17.08
CA ARG A 227 7.93 -10.66 17.79
C ARG A 227 7.16 -12.00 17.78
N THR A 228 6.36 -12.29 16.77
CA THR A 228 5.91 -13.66 16.49
C THR A 228 5.95 -13.89 14.99
N VAL A 229 7.15 -14.25 14.54
CA VAL A 229 7.39 -14.78 13.21
C VAL A 229 6.52 -16.01 13.01
N LEU A 230 5.50 -15.83 12.21
CA LEU A 230 4.95 -16.88 11.39
C LEU A 230 5.21 -16.43 9.94
N GLN A 231 6.48 -16.42 9.52
CA GLN A 231 6.88 -16.48 8.10
C GLN A 231 6.36 -17.81 7.53
N TRP A 232 5.08 -17.89 7.20
CA TRP A 232 4.53 -19.05 6.51
C TRP A 232 4.49 -18.74 5.04
N LYS A 233 5.36 -19.40 4.29
CA LYS A 233 5.10 -19.65 2.87
C LYS A 233 3.66 -20.14 2.72
N MET A 234 2.93 -19.40 1.90
CA MET A 234 1.50 -19.40 1.62
C MET A 234 0.79 -20.74 1.79
N ARG A 235 -0.39 -20.69 2.42
CA ARG A 235 -1.62 -21.32 1.87
C ARG A 235 -2.91 -21.05 2.63
N ARG A 236 -2.92 -20.62 3.90
CA ARG A 236 -4.19 -20.48 4.67
C ARG A 236 -4.16 -19.49 5.85
N ILE A 237 -3.91 -18.20 5.64
CA ILE A 237 -3.93 -17.19 6.73
C ILE A 237 -5.31 -17.13 7.41
N GLN A 238 -6.39 -17.18 6.63
CA GLN A 238 -7.76 -17.23 7.17
C GLN A 238 -8.02 -18.45 8.07
N SER A 239 -7.22 -19.51 8.02
CA SER A 239 -7.36 -20.63 8.96
C SER A 239 -6.66 -20.45 10.29
N LYS A 240 -5.85 -19.41 10.41
CA LYS A 240 -4.88 -19.21 11.48
C LYS A 240 -5.17 -17.98 12.33
N VAL A 241 -5.91 -16.99 11.84
CA VAL A 241 -6.30 -15.78 12.61
C VAL A 241 -6.82 -16.13 14.00
N LEU A 242 -7.76 -17.09 14.12
CA LEU A 242 -8.31 -17.54 15.41
C LEU A 242 -7.39 -18.46 16.24
N ARG A 243 -6.31 -18.99 15.66
CA ARG A 243 -5.36 -19.86 16.39
C ARG A 243 -4.27 -19.06 17.12
N ILE A 244 -4.13 -17.78 16.78
CA ILE A 244 -3.11 -16.88 17.29
C ILE A 244 -3.63 -16.03 18.47
N ILE A 245 -4.96 -15.87 18.54
CA ILE A 245 -5.68 -15.22 19.63
C ILE A 245 -6.26 -16.22 20.62
#